data_AF-A0AA35TLE2-F1
#
_entry.id   AF-A0AA35TLE2-F1
#
_cell.length_a   1.000
_cell.length_b   1.000
_cell.length_c   1.000
_cell.angle_alpha   90.00
_cell.angle_beta   90.00
_cell.angle_gamma   90.00
#
_symmetry.space_group_name_H-M   'P 1'
#
loop_
_entity.id
_entity.type
_entity.pdbx_description
1 polymer ?
#
loop_
_entity_poly.entity_id
_entity_poly.type
_entity_poly.pdbx_seq_one_letter_code
_entity_poly.pdbx_strand_id
1 'polypeptide(L)'
;MGTFCSTVAYLLSPANSHPCPWRVVRNEKRAPKCLHRNVMKFTIPKYVGTVSLIDHFSHFELHLCTHPKKAAQLWKLAHDAVFAGLKKAGKTIGYTNNTPVPAIVCPAHPRPAKPHPATVDKDRVWTCSIDPEKFGDVDEDSIPWLTLCTSTSAESATPSPFPSSSAVPSSSQPPLSISTAPASSTTATTTTNTPVSTAPHPVSSIPVISRMSLTVIARDHLKNWKTFGPFLGLTEQQETAIANNNPHDYDLQKRECLEVWKKRRGREATYRALISAQKRRGTKSWRTTSKLRWILPRQGP
;
A
#
# COMPACT_ATOMS: atom_id res chain seq x y z
N MET A 1 2.01 17.28 20.57
CA MET A 1 2.74 17.09 19.29
C MET A 1 2.62 15.60 18.93
N GLY A 2 2.09 15.25 17.75
CA GLY A 2 1.87 13.83 17.39
C GLY A 2 3.15 13.08 17.04
N THR A 3 3.06 11.74 16.92
CA THR A 3 4.20 10.87 16.54
C THR A 3 4.86 11.34 15.26
N PHE A 4 4.06 11.60 14.20
CA PHE A 4 4.58 12.09 12.93
C PHE A 4 5.39 13.38 13.08
N CYS A 5 4.85 14.40 13.76
CA CYS A 5 5.55 15.67 13.98
C CYS A 5 6.86 15.47 14.75
N SER A 6 6.85 14.60 15.76
CA SER A 6 8.03 14.28 16.57
C SER A 6 9.11 13.56 15.76
N THR A 7 8.71 12.59 14.93
CA THR A 7 9.60 11.90 13.99
C THR A 7 10.17 12.87 12.96
N VAL A 8 9.35 13.72 12.35
CA VAL A 8 9.82 14.74 11.39
C VAL A 8 10.80 15.71 12.06
N ALA A 9 10.51 16.17 13.27
CA ALA A 9 11.41 17.04 14.02
C ALA A 9 12.75 16.34 14.32
N TYR A 10 12.73 15.07 14.70
CA TYR A 10 13.95 14.27 14.85
C TYR A 10 14.74 14.20 13.54
N LEU A 11 14.08 13.84 12.43
CA LEU A 11 14.73 13.68 11.11
C LEU A 11 15.45 14.96 10.63
N LEU A 12 14.89 16.12 10.97
CA LEU A 12 15.45 17.43 10.64
C LEU A 12 16.46 17.93 11.67
N SER A 13 16.54 17.31 12.85
CA SER A 13 17.40 17.75 13.93
C SER A 13 18.87 17.32 13.73
N PRO A 14 19.83 18.09 14.26
CA PRO A 14 21.23 17.66 14.33
C PRO A 14 21.45 16.39 15.17
N ALA A 15 20.48 16.02 16.01
CA ALA A 15 20.55 14.82 16.85
C ALA A 15 20.31 13.51 16.07
N ASN A 16 19.94 13.58 14.79
CA ASN A 16 19.82 12.40 13.95
C ASN A 16 21.20 11.95 13.47
N SER A 17 21.71 10.86 14.05
CA SER A 17 23.03 10.28 13.76
C SER A 17 23.06 9.37 12.54
N HIS A 18 21.90 9.00 11.98
CA HIS A 18 21.83 8.34 10.69
C HIS A 18 22.12 9.39 9.61
N PRO A 19 22.72 9.09 8.44
CA PRO A 19 23.26 10.13 7.56
C PRO A 19 22.27 11.29 7.30
N CYS A 20 22.62 12.46 7.85
CA CYS A 20 21.78 13.63 8.11
C CYS A 20 22.62 14.90 8.18
N PRO A 21 22.03 16.11 8.03
CA PRO A 21 20.61 16.42 8.14
C PRO A 21 19.79 16.19 6.88
N TRP A 22 18.54 15.75 7.05
CA TRP A 22 17.55 15.66 5.97
C TRP A 22 17.02 17.05 5.64
N ARG A 23 16.69 17.29 4.37
CA ARG A 23 16.16 18.57 3.91
C ARG A 23 14.73 18.38 3.41
N VAL A 24 13.80 19.19 3.92
CA VAL A 24 12.42 19.19 3.42
C VAL A 24 12.42 19.66 1.97
N VAL A 25 11.77 18.91 1.09
CA VAL A 25 11.49 19.34 -0.29
C VAL A 25 10.49 20.47 -0.23
N ARG A 26 10.85 21.64 -0.75
CA ARG A 26 10.01 22.83 -0.77
C ARG A 26 9.48 23.11 -2.18
N ASN A 27 8.33 23.77 -2.26
CA ASN A 27 7.80 24.32 -3.51
C ASN A 27 8.45 25.67 -3.85
N GLU A 28 8.04 26.29 -4.96
CA GLU A 28 8.53 27.60 -5.42
C GLU A 28 8.33 28.72 -4.38
N LYS A 29 7.29 28.61 -3.55
CA LYS A 29 6.99 29.55 -2.45
C LYS A 29 7.78 29.25 -1.17
N ARG A 30 8.81 28.38 -1.24
CA ARG A 30 9.62 27.91 -0.10
C ARG A 30 8.84 27.19 1.00
N ALA A 31 7.58 26.84 0.77
CA ALA A 31 6.77 26.04 1.69
C ALA A 31 7.07 24.55 1.50
N PRO A 32 6.98 23.71 2.54
CA PRO A 32 7.08 22.25 2.40
C PRO A 32 6.14 21.74 1.30
N LYS A 33 6.67 20.92 0.39
CA LYS A 33 5.90 20.24 -0.65
C LYS A 33 5.14 19.07 -0.02
N CYS A 34 4.14 19.39 0.79
CA CYS A 34 3.22 18.41 1.37
C CYS A 34 2.20 17.99 0.32
N LEU A 35 2.13 16.70 0.00
CA LEU A 35 1.15 16.17 -0.95
C LEU A 35 -0.24 15.97 -0.31
N HIS A 36 -0.29 15.83 1.01
CA HIS A 36 -1.51 15.63 1.81
C HIS A 36 -1.22 15.84 3.31
N ARG A 37 -2.26 15.75 4.17
CA ARG A 37 -2.12 15.70 5.63
C ARG A 37 -1.23 14.50 6.01
N ASN A 38 -0.32 14.68 6.95
CA ASN A 38 0.61 13.63 7.43
C ASN A 38 1.57 13.06 6.38
N VAL A 39 1.93 13.84 5.36
CA VAL A 39 2.95 13.48 4.37
C VAL A 39 4.05 14.53 4.35
N MET A 40 5.31 14.10 4.49
CA MET A 40 6.48 14.96 4.37
C MET A 40 7.49 14.35 3.40
N LYS A 41 8.01 15.18 2.50
CA LYS A 41 8.99 14.76 1.49
C LYS A 41 10.35 15.37 1.78
N PHE A 42 11.40 14.55 1.67
CA PHE A 42 12.76 14.89 2.03
C PHE A 42 13.74 14.59 0.89
N THR A 43 14.83 15.34 0.85
CA THR A 43 16.09 14.99 0.19
C THR A 43 17.14 14.70 1.26
N ILE A 44 18.06 13.80 0.94
CA ILE A 44 19.18 13.45 1.81
C ILE A 44 20.46 13.88 1.11
N PRO A 45 21.27 14.78 1.69
CA PRO A 45 22.53 15.20 1.08
C PRO A 45 23.40 13.99 0.73
N LYS A 46 24.09 14.05 -0.42
CA LYS A 46 24.92 12.97 -1.00
C LYS A 46 24.16 11.79 -1.62
N TYR A 47 22.82 11.77 -1.54
CA TYR A 47 21.99 10.75 -2.19
C TYR A 47 21.10 11.38 -3.24
N VAL A 48 21.09 10.79 -4.44
CA VAL A 48 20.19 11.21 -5.51
C VAL A 48 18.81 10.62 -5.23
N GLY A 49 17.78 11.46 -5.20
CA GLY A 49 16.40 11.03 -5.04
C GLY A 49 15.68 11.72 -3.89
N THR A 50 14.50 11.22 -3.58
CA THR A 50 13.63 11.76 -2.53
C THR A 50 13.00 10.64 -1.73
N VAL A 51 12.74 10.92 -0.46
CA VAL A 51 12.06 10.02 0.49
C VAL A 51 10.78 10.71 0.94
N SER A 52 9.63 10.05 0.85
CA SER A 52 8.38 10.57 1.42
C SER A 52 7.99 9.71 2.61
N LEU A 53 7.82 10.35 3.77
CA LEU A 53 7.27 9.74 4.99
C LEU A 53 5.78 10.03 5.03
N ILE A 54 4.97 8.98 5.13
CA ILE A 54 3.51 9.05 5.18
C ILE A 54 3.06 8.40 6.48
N ASP A 55 2.20 9.07 7.23
CA ASP A 55 1.56 8.51 8.43
C ASP A 55 0.07 8.25 8.16
N HIS A 56 -0.29 6.96 8.11
CA HIS A 56 -1.66 6.46 7.91
C HIS A 56 -2.41 6.24 9.24
N PHE A 57 -1.93 6.79 10.35
CA PHE A 57 -2.38 6.60 11.74
C PHE A 57 -2.19 5.18 12.29
N SER A 58 -2.35 4.17 11.44
CA SER A 58 -2.18 2.75 11.77
C SER A 58 -0.76 2.23 11.54
N HIS A 59 0.04 2.93 10.73
CA HIS A 59 1.42 2.61 10.41
C HIS A 59 2.06 3.79 9.67
N PHE A 60 3.39 3.75 9.54
CA PHE A 60 4.15 4.67 8.70
C PHE A 60 4.53 3.98 7.39
N GLU A 61 4.47 4.69 6.27
CA GLU A 61 5.01 4.25 4.98
C GLU A 61 6.18 5.13 4.55
N LEU A 62 7.15 4.51 3.89
CA LEU A 62 8.29 5.18 3.26
C LEU A 62 8.26 4.96 1.75
N HIS A 63 8.10 6.05 1.00
CA HIS A 63 8.09 6.03 -0.47
C HIS A 63 9.41 6.58 -0.98
N LEU A 64 10.19 5.75 -1.66
CA LEU A 64 11.47 6.12 -2.26
C LEU A 64 11.29 6.47 -3.74
N CYS A 65 11.89 7.58 -4.16
CA CYS A 65 12.00 7.94 -5.57
C CYS A 65 13.47 8.24 -5.87
N THR A 66 14.19 7.23 -6.32
CA THR A 66 15.62 7.25 -6.66
C THR A 66 15.90 6.29 -7.82
N HIS A 67 17.13 6.25 -8.30
CA HIS A 67 17.59 5.26 -9.27
C HIS A 67 17.63 3.86 -8.63
N PRO A 68 17.20 2.78 -9.32
CA PRO A 68 17.14 1.42 -8.74
C PRO A 68 18.43 0.94 -8.05
N LYS A 69 19.57 1.05 -8.74
CA LYS A 69 20.93 0.78 -8.19
C LYS A 69 21.30 1.50 -6.87
N LYS A 70 20.57 2.56 -6.48
CA LYS A 70 20.78 3.30 -5.22
C LYS A 70 19.64 3.13 -4.22
N ALA A 71 18.55 2.45 -4.60
CA ALA A 71 17.35 2.29 -3.79
C ALA A 71 17.62 1.52 -2.50
N ALA A 72 18.36 0.41 -2.55
CA ALA A 72 18.66 -0.39 -1.36
C ALA A 72 19.47 0.38 -0.29
N GLN A 73 20.48 1.14 -0.72
CA GLN A 73 21.28 1.96 0.18
C GLN A 73 20.47 3.10 0.79
N LEU A 74 19.69 3.80 -0.05
CA LEU A 74 18.81 4.88 0.41
C LEU A 74 17.72 4.36 1.34
N TRP A 75 17.17 3.17 1.07
CA TRP A 75 16.20 2.52 1.94
C TRP A 75 16.75 2.27 3.32
N LYS A 76 17.89 1.57 3.42
CA LYS A 76 18.47 1.22 4.73
C LYS A 76 18.68 2.46 5.59
N LEU A 77 19.26 3.50 4.99
CA LEU A 77 19.48 4.80 5.61
C LEU A 77 18.17 5.45 6.05
N ALA A 78 17.19 5.51 5.14
CA ALA A 78 15.89 6.12 5.41
C ALA A 78 15.13 5.41 6.52
N HIS A 79 15.09 4.09 6.45
CA HIS A 79 14.47 3.20 7.40
C HIS A 79 15.08 3.38 8.80
N ASP A 80 16.40 3.28 8.92
CA ASP A 80 17.09 3.37 10.22
C ASP A 80 16.85 4.74 10.88
N ALA A 81 16.94 5.83 10.09
CA ALA A 81 16.68 7.19 10.56
C ALA A 81 15.23 7.37 11.05
N VAL A 82 14.26 6.88 10.28
CA VAL A 82 12.82 6.98 10.61
C VAL A 82 12.50 6.13 11.84
N PHE A 83 13.05 4.92 11.91
CA PHE A 83 12.86 4.03 13.05
C PHE A 83 13.46 4.62 14.33
N ALA A 84 14.65 5.21 14.27
CA ALA A 84 15.24 5.93 15.40
C ALA A 84 14.37 7.11 15.85
N GLY A 85 13.82 7.86 14.88
CA GLY A 85 12.87 8.95 15.14
C GLY A 85 11.58 8.48 15.79
N LEU A 86 11.01 7.38 15.31
CA LEU A 86 9.81 6.76 15.87
C LEU A 86 10.06 6.21 17.28
N LYS A 87 11.20 5.58 17.53
CA LYS A 87 11.60 5.12 18.86
C LYS A 87 11.75 6.28 19.83
N LYS A 88 12.35 7.39 19.38
CA LYS A 88 12.47 8.62 20.19
C LYS A 88 11.11 9.23 20.47
N ALA A 89 10.27 9.37 19.45
CA ALA A 89 8.89 9.85 19.60
C ALA A 89 8.10 8.97 20.57
N GLY A 90 8.14 7.64 20.40
CA GLY A 90 7.47 6.69 21.27
C GLY A 90 7.85 6.83 22.74
N LYS A 91 9.14 7.06 23.04
CA LYS A 91 9.60 7.39 24.40
C LYS A 91 9.05 8.72 24.90
N THR A 92 9.00 9.75 24.07
CA THR A 92 8.55 11.10 24.47
C THR A 92 7.04 11.18 24.69
N ILE A 93 6.24 10.49 23.88
CA ILE A 93 4.77 10.65 23.87
C ILE A 93 3.99 9.36 24.15
N GLY A 94 4.66 8.27 24.55
CA GLY A 94 4.02 7.00 24.91
C GLY A 94 3.42 6.23 23.72
N TYR A 95 3.89 6.48 22.50
CA TYR A 95 3.38 5.83 21.30
C TYR A 95 4.10 4.50 21.03
N THR A 96 3.35 3.41 20.87
CA THR A 96 3.88 2.04 20.76
C THR A 96 3.89 1.50 19.33
N ASN A 97 3.26 2.18 18.37
CA ASN A 97 3.14 1.72 17.00
C ASN A 97 4.28 2.27 16.10
N ASN A 98 5.45 1.64 16.18
CA ASN A 98 6.73 2.28 15.82
C ASN A 98 7.45 1.67 14.62
N THR A 99 6.84 0.75 13.89
CA THR A 99 7.51 0.05 12.78
C THR A 99 7.04 0.60 11.43
N PRO A 100 7.88 1.33 10.69
CA PRO A 100 7.55 1.77 9.35
C PRO A 100 7.51 0.56 8.40
N VAL A 101 6.51 0.52 7.53
CA VAL A 101 6.33 -0.51 6.52
C VAL A 101 6.88 0.01 5.18
N PRO A 102 7.66 -0.79 4.44
CA PRO A 102 8.08 -0.42 3.09
C PRO A 102 6.90 -0.41 2.15
N ALA A 103 6.89 0.55 1.23
CA ALA A 103 5.97 0.57 0.10
C ALA A 103 6.74 0.79 -1.20
N ILE A 104 6.51 -0.06 -2.21
CA ILE A 104 6.89 0.26 -3.59
C ILE A 104 5.98 1.38 -4.05
N VAL A 105 6.54 2.44 -4.63
CA VAL A 105 5.71 3.41 -5.36
C VAL A 105 5.32 2.77 -6.68
N CYS A 106 4.02 2.67 -6.94
CA CYS A 106 3.50 2.13 -8.19
C CYS A 106 4.12 2.83 -9.42
N PRO A 107 4.80 2.11 -10.32
CA PRO A 107 5.41 2.71 -11.51
C PRO A 107 4.41 2.90 -12.66
N ALA A 108 3.20 2.34 -12.54
CA ALA A 108 2.28 2.16 -13.65
C ALA A 108 1.52 3.41 -14.12
N HIS A 109 1.68 4.52 -13.41
CA HIS A 109 1.04 5.78 -13.76
C HIS A 109 2.09 6.80 -14.18
N PRO A 110 2.01 7.31 -15.42
CA PRO A 110 2.91 8.37 -15.86
C PRO A 110 2.74 9.60 -14.95
N ARG A 111 3.86 10.26 -14.66
CA ARG A 111 3.82 11.58 -13.99
C ARG A 111 2.94 12.51 -14.85
N PRO A 112 2.00 13.26 -14.26
CA PRO A 112 2.02 13.77 -12.88
C PRO A 112 1.13 13.04 -11.87
N ALA A 113 0.73 11.78 -12.11
CA ALA A 113 -0.14 11.06 -11.17
C ALA A 113 0.39 11.06 -9.72
N LYS A 114 -0.52 11.15 -8.74
CA LYS A 114 -0.15 11.11 -7.32
C LYS A 114 0.53 9.77 -7.00
N PRO A 115 1.72 9.79 -6.36
CA PRO A 115 2.36 8.57 -5.89
C PRO A 115 1.41 7.80 -4.97
N HIS A 116 1.33 6.50 -5.16
CA HIS A 116 0.54 5.58 -4.35
C HIS A 116 1.31 4.26 -4.23
N PRO A 117 1.04 3.47 -3.17
CA PRO A 117 1.72 2.21 -2.99
C PRO A 117 1.37 1.22 -4.10
N ALA A 118 2.27 0.28 -4.32
CA ALA A 118 2.02 -1.00 -4.96
C ALA A 118 2.26 -2.10 -3.93
N THR A 119 1.43 -3.14 -3.96
CA THR A 119 1.62 -4.34 -3.16
C THR A 119 2.58 -5.26 -3.87
N VAL A 120 3.53 -5.85 -3.15
CA VAL A 120 4.42 -6.87 -3.69
C VAL A 120 4.06 -8.22 -3.13
N ASP A 121 3.87 -9.20 -3.99
CA ASP A 121 3.61 -10.57 -3.58
C ASP A 121 4.91 -11.38 -3.38
N LYS A 122 4.76 -12.66 -3.04
CA LYS A 122 5.89 -13.57 -2.81
C LYS A 122 6.67 -13.89 -4.09
N ASP A 123 6.02 -13.74 -5.24
CA ASP A 123 6.59 -14.02 -6.56
C ASP A 123 7.29 -12.78 -7.14
N ARG A 124 7.43 -11.72 -6.33
CA ARG A 124 8.10 -10.47 -6.68
C ARG A 124 7.39 -9.74 -7.81
N VAL A 125 6.07 -9.86 -7.87
CA VAL A 125 5.23 -9.06 -8.77
C VAL A 125 4.65 -7.90 -7.96
N TRP A 126 4.89 -6.67 -8.41
CA TRP A 126 4.20 -5.52 -7.86
C TRP A 126 2.83 -5.39 -8.54
N THR A 127 1.81 -5.06 -7.77
CA THR A 127 0.46 -4.76 -8.25
C THR A 127 0.07 -3.37 -7.78
N CYS A 128 -0.36 -2.52 -8.71
CA CYS A 128 -0.81 -1.17 -8.42
C CYS A 128 -2.01 -1.19 -7.46
N SER A 129 -1.97 -0.43 -6.37
CA SER A 129 -3.07 -0.38 -5.39
C SER A 129 -4.30 0.41 -5.88
N ILE A 130 -4.16 1.22 -6.93
CA ILE A 130 -5.28 1.97 -7.54
C ILE A 130 -5.91 1.20 -8.71
N ASP A 131 -5.07 0.55 -9.52
CA ASP A 131 -5.44 -0.14 -10.76
C ASP A 131 -4.80 -1.54 -10.78
N PRO A 132 -5.47 -2.55 -10.19
CA PRO A 132 -4.90 -3.89 -10.06
C PRO A 132 -4.59 -4.60 -11.40
N GLU A 133 -5.08 -4.07 -12.52
CA GLU A 133 -4.73 -4.58 -13.86
C GLU A 133 -3.30 -4.21 -14.24
N LYS A 134 -2.75 -3.19 -13.59
CA LYS A 134 -1.38 -2.76 -13.75
C LYS A 134 -0.50 -3.44 -12.71
N PHE A 135 0.27 -4.40 -13.21
CA PHE A 135 1.27 -5.12 -12.46
C PHE A 135 2.53 -5.26 -13.31
N GLY A 136 3.61 -5.69 -12.67
CA GLY A 136 4.84 -6.01 -13.36
C GLY A 136 5.81 -6.67 -12.40
N ASP A 137 6.88 -7.21 -12.97
CA ASP A 137 7.96 -7.74 -12.17
C ASP A 137 8.63 -6.61 -11.37
N VAL A 138 8.95 -6.92 -10.12
CA VAL A 138 9.81 -6.05 -9.34
C VAL A 138 11.21 -6.15 -9.91
N ASP A 139 11.77 -4.99 -10.24
CA ASP A 139 13.15 -4.84 -10.70
C ASP A 139 14.12 -5.61 -9.79
N GLU A 140 15.08 -6.34 -10.38
CA GLU A 140 16.01 -7.17 -9.61
C GLU A 140 16.79 -6.36 -8.57
N ASP A 141 17.11 -5.11 -8.90
CA ASP A 141 17.75 -4.15 -8.00
C ASP A 141 16.92 -3.84 -6.74
N SER A 142 15.59 -4.03 -6.80
CA SER A 142 14.65 -3.81 -5.70
C SER A 142 14.43 -5.06 -4.82
N ILE A 143 14.85 -6.24 -5.26
CA ILE A 143 14.63 -7.52 -4.56
C ILE A 143 15.39 -7.61 -3.21
N PRO A 144 16.69 -7.27 -3.13
CA PRO A 144 17.41 -7.32 -1.85
C PRO A 144 16.77 -6.43 -0.79
N TRP A 145 16.22 -5.30 -1.23
CA TRP A 145 15.51 -4.36 -0.39
C TRP A 145 14.20 -4.96 0.19
N LEU A 146 13.33 -5.52 -0.66
CA LEU A 146 12.08 -6.14 -0.19
C LEU A 146 12.32 -7.29 0.78
N THR A 147 13.38 -8.05 0.54
CA THR A 147 13.77 -9.22 1.35
C THR A 147 14.28 -8.82 2.74
N LEU A 148 14.99 -7.68 2.86
CA LEU A 148 15.41 -7.12 4.15
C LEU A 148 14.22 -6.73 5.03
N CYS A 149 13.12 -6.32 4.41
CA CYS A 149 11.97 -5.79 5.11
C CYS A 149 11.10 -6.89 5.73
N THR A 150 11.02 -8.06 5.08
CA THR A 150 10.26 -9.20 5.59
C THR A 150 10.97 -9.93 6.74
N SER A 151 12.30 -9.90 6.77
CA SER A 151 13.11 -10.54 7.81
C SER A 151 13.11 -9.76 9.14
N THR A 152 13.09 -8.43 9.09
CA THR A 152 13.15 -7.57 10.30
C THR A 152 11.86 -7.63 11.16
N SER A 153 10.71 -7.97 10.57
CA SER A 153 9.44 -8.06 11.31
C SER A 153 9.31 -9.29 12.21
N ALA A 154 10.12 -10.34 12.00
CA ALA A 154 9.99 -11.60 12.73
C ALA A 154 10.66 -11.59 14.13
N GLU A 155 11.57 -10.66 14.39
CA GLU A 155 12.51 -10.77 15.53
C GLU A 155 12.16 -9.87 16.74
N SER A 156 11.11 -9.05 16.67
CA SER A 156 10.85 -7.99 17.66
C SER A 156 9.68 -8.23 18.65
N ALA A 157 9.11 -9.45 18.71
CA ALA A 157 7.90 -9.72 19.49
C ALA A 157 8.13 -10.26 20.92
N THR A 158 9.20 -9.85 21.63
CA THR A 158 9.37 -10.19 23.06
C THR A 158 9.11 -8.94 23.93
N PRO A 159 7.98 -8.86 24.65
CA PRO A 159 7.71 -7.74 25.53
C PRO A 159 8.60 -7.81 26.78
N SER A 160 9.48 -6.83 26.95
CA SER A 160 10.27 -6.65 28.18
C SER A 160 9.45 -5.86 29.22
N PRO A 161 9.44 -6.25 30.50
CA PRO A 161 8.74 -5.51 31.55
C PRO A 161 9.55 -4.25 31.94
N PHE A 162 8.94 -3.07 31.82
CA PHE A 162 9.55 -1.81 32.26
C PHE A 162 9.26 -1.55 33.75
N PRO A 163 10.26 -1.06 34.52
CA PRO A 163 10.03 -0.48 35.83
C PRO A 163 9.64 0.99 35.72
N SER A 164 8.72 1.41 36.59
CA SER A 164 8.21 2.78 36.74
C SER A 164 9.31 3.73 37.20
N SER A 165 9.34 4.95 36.64
CA SER A 165 10.23 6.01 37.11
C SER A 165 9.48 7.33 37.29
N SER A 166 9.86 8.00 38.38
CA SER A 166 9.23 9.14 39.02
C SER A 166 9.58 10.49 38.38
N ALA A 167 8.77 11.48 38.74
CA ALA A 167 8.62 12.82 38.18
C ALA A 167 9.87 13.73 38.13
N VAL A 168 9.83 14.67 37.18
CA VAL A 168 10.68 15.87 37.11
C VAL A 168 9.76 17.12 37.07
N PRO A 169 10.09 18.22 37.79
CA PRO A 169 9.23 19.40 37.88
C PRO A 169 9.42 20.40 36.73
N SER A 170 8.35 21.16 36.49
CA SER A 170 8.16 22.16 35.43
C SER A 170 8.95 23.46 35.64
N SER A 171 9.42 24.03 34.53
CA SER A 171 9.93 25.40 34.45
C SER A 171 9.12 26.20 33.41
N SER A 172 8.70 27.39 33.83
CA SER A 172 7.79 28.34 33.19
C SER A 172 8.50 29.28 32.20
N GLN A 173 7.90 29.51 31.02
CA GLN A 173 8.25 30.58 30.08
C GLN A 173 7.13 31.63 29.96
N PRO A 174 7.46 32.92 29.72
CA PRO A 174 6.49 33.98 29.47
C PRO A 174 6.16 34.16 27.96
N PRO A 175 5.06 34.87 27.62
CA PRO A 175 4.46 34.86 26.28
C PRO A 175 5.04 35.92 25.33
N LEU A 176 5.00 35.61 24.03
CA LEU A 176 5.33 36.51 22.92
C LEU A 176 4.07 37.20 22.36
N SER A 177 4.19 38.51 22.15
CA SER A 177 3.16 39.40 21.59
C SER A 177 2.95 39.18 20.09
N ILE A 178 1.68 39.17 19.68
CA ILE A 178 1.20 39.09 18.29
C ILE A 178 0.96 40.52 17.77
N SER A 179 1.48 40.83 16.58
CA SER A 179 1.13 42.04 15.83
C SER A 179 0.46 41.66 14.51
N THR A 180 -0.64 42.36 14.21
CA THR A 180 -1.59 42.08 13.13
C THR A 180 -1.70 43.30 12.22
N ALA A 181 -1.75 43.09 10.90
CA ALA A 181 -2.46 43.87 9.85
C ALA A 181 -1.80 43.66 8.46
N PRO A 182 -2.41 44.11 7.35
CA PRO A 182 -3.76 43.82 6.89
C PRO A 182 -3.79 43.29 5.43
N ALA A 183 -5.00 42.97 4.98
CA ALA A 183 -5.37 42.42 3.69
C ALA A 183 -5.27 43.42 2.51
N SER A 184 -5.04 42.89 1.31
CA SER A 184 -5.34 43.53 0.03
C SER A 184 -5.88 42.51 -0.98
N SER A 185 -6.75 43.00 -1.84
CA SER A 185 -7.77 42.33 -2.66
C SER A 185 -7.43 42.25 -4.16
N THR A 186 -8.28 41.49 -4.88
CA THR A 186 -8.58 41.55 -6.34
C THR A 186 -7.52 40.89 -7.25
N THR A 187 -7.83 40.07 -8.27
CA THR A 187 -8.75 40.28 -9.41
C THR A 187 -9.14 38.95 -10.09
N ALA A 188 -10.35 38.92 -10.66
CA ALA A 188 -10.90 37.85 -11.50
C ALA A 188 -10.27 37.82 -12.90
N THR A 189 -10.28 36.66 -13.56
CA THR A 189 -10.00 36.58 -15.01
C THR A 189 -10.86 35.49 -15.66
N THR A 190 -11.33 35.86 -16.84
CA THR A 190 -12.45 35.34 -17.61
C THR A 190 -12.13 34.05 -18.39
N THR A 191 -13.20 33.28 -18.56
CA THR A 191 -13.45 32.05 -19.31
C THR A 191 -13.12 32.13 -20.81
N THR A 192 -12.55 31.06 -21.37
CA THR A 192 -12.67 30.72 -22.81
C THR A 192 -12.92 29.22 -22.94
N ASN A 193 -14.13 28.84 -23.35
CA ASN A 193 -14.53 27.45 -23.58
C ASN A 193 -14.35 27.08 -25.06
N THR A 194 -13.56 26.04 -25.33
CA THR A 194 -13.41 25.42 -26.64
C THR A 194 -14.19 24.09 -26.65
N PRO A 195 -15.02 23.80 -27.66
CA PRO A 195 -15.75 22.53 -27.73
C PRO A 195 -14.82 21.38 -28.12
N VAL A 196 -14.69 20.39 -27.23
CA VAL A 196 -13.92 19.17 -27.43
C VAL A 196 -14.78 18.12 -28.12
N SER A 197 -14.30 17.66 -29.26
CA SER A 197 -14.85 16.53 -30.03
C SER A 197 -14.67 15.21 -29.27
N THR A 198 -15.78 14.58 -28.90
CA THR A 198 -15.80 13.35 -28.10
C THR A 198 -15.53 12.13 -28.97
N ALA A 199 -14.27 11.66 -28.97
CA ALA A 199 -13.94 10.33 -29.48
C ALA A 199 -14.56 9.25 -28.57
N PRO A 200 -15.04 8.12 -29.11
CA PRO A 200 -15.61 7.05 -28.30
C PRO A 200 -14.57 6.50 -27.33
N HIS A 201 -14.86 6.61 -26.03
CA HIS A 201 -13.98 6.07 -25.00
C HIS A 201 -13.88 4.55 -25.14
N PRO A 202 -12.66 3.97 -25.08
CA PRO A 202 -12.50 2.53 -25.06
C PRO A 202 -13.22 1.99 -23.82
N VAL A 203 -14.20 1.12 -24.06
CA VAL A 203 -14.95 0.44 -23.00
C VAL A 203 -13.94 -0.37 -22.19
N SER A 204 -13.75 0.01 -20.92
CA SER A 204 -12.88 -0.67 -19.97
C SER A 204 -13.27 -2.15 -19.90
N SER A 205 -12.41 -3.01 -20.42
CA SER A 205 -12.57 -4.45 -20.35
C SER A 205 -12.34 -4.92 -18.92
N ILE A 206 -13.33 -5.54 -18.30
CA ILE A 206 -13.22 -6.10 -16.94
C ILE A 206 -12.06 -7.12 -16.90
N PRO A 207 -11.19 -7.10 -15.87
CA PRO A 207 -9.98 -7.91 -15.89
C PRO A 207 -10.27 -9.38 -15.68
N VAL A 208 -9.59 -10.20 -16.48
CA VAL A 208 -9.57 -11.66 -16.37
C VAL A 208 -8.81 -12.05 -15.10
N ILE A 209 -9.34 -13.00 -14.32
CA ILE A 209 -8.69 -13.51 -13.11
C ILE A 209 -7.34 -14.14 -13.49
N SER A 210 -6.26 -13.65 -12.87
CA SER A 210 -4.90 -14.20 -13.06
C SER A 210 -4.79 -15.62 -12.48
N ARG A 211 -3.78 -16.38 -12.91
CA ARG A 211 -3.57 -17.74 -12.39
C ARG A 211 -3.31 -17.74 -10.87
N MET A 212 -2.53 -16.77 -10.39
CA MET A 212 -2.20 -16.63 -8.97
C MET A 212 -3.44 -16.30 -8.12
N SER A 213 -4.33 -15.47 -8.65
CA SER A 213 -5.61 -15.19 -8.01
C SER A 213 -6.45 -16.44 -7.81
N LEU A 214 -6.40 -17.43 -8.72
CA LEU A 214 -7.12 -18.69 -8.55
C LEU A 214 -6.62 -19.48 -7.34
N THR A 215 -5.31 -19.50 -7.07
CA THR A 215 -4.73 -20.18 -5.90
C THR A 215 -5.25 -19.57 -4.59
N VAL A 216 -5.27 -18.24 -4.50
CA VAL A 216 -5.78 -17.53 -3.32
C VAL A 216 -7.28 -17.77 -3.15
N ILE A 217 -8.06 -17.68 -4.23
CA ILE A 217 -9.51 -17.93 -4.21
C ILE A 217 -9.81 -19.38 -3.80
N ALA A 218 -9.08 -20.35 -4.36
CA ALA A 218 -9.22 -21.76 -4.03
C ALA A 218 -9.02 -21.97 -2.53
N ARG A 219 -7.89 -21.49 -1.98
CA ARG A 219 -7.55 -21.68 -0.57
C ARG A 219 -8.52 -20.97 0.38
N ASP A 220 -8.78 -19.69 0.14
CA ASP A 220 -9.40 -18.82 1.15
C ASP A 220 -10.93 -18.72 1.03
N HIS A 221 -11.46 -19.06 -0.14
CA HIS A 221 -12.87 -18.77 -0.46
C HIS A 221 -13.64 -19.99 -0.97
N LEU A 222 -12.97 -20.98 -1.55
CA LEU A 222 -13.61 -22.16 -2.11
C LEU A 222 -13.67 -23.32 -1.09
N LYS A 223 -14.46 -23.16 -0.02
CA LYS A 223 -14.56 -24.17 1.06
C LYS A 223 -14.98 -25.56 0.56
N ASN A 224 -15.98 -25.62 -0.32
CA ASN A 224 -16.47 -26.86 -0.90
C ASN A 224 -16.65 -26.67 -2.40
N TRP A 225 -15.64 -27.09 -3.16
CA TRP A 225 -15.61 -26.89 -4.60
C TRP A 225 -16.65 -27.75 -5.33
N LYS A 226 -16.96 -28.97 -4.84
CA LYS A 226 -17.97 -29.86 -5.45
C LYS A 226 -19.35 -29.21 -5.46
N THR A 227 -19.74 -28.54 -4.38
CA THR A 227 -21.01 -27.79 -4.34
C THR A 227 -20.99 -26.50 -5.16
N PHE A 228 -19.82 -26.02 -5.59
CA PHE A 228 -19.66 -24.77 -6.33
C PHE A 228 -19.44 -24.98 -7.83
N GLY A 229 -18.83 -26.11 -8.22
CA GLY A 229 -18.54 -26.50 -9.59
C GLY A 229 -19.73 -26.35 -10.55
N PRO A 230 -20.96 -26.75 -10.19
CA PRO A 230 -22.11 -26.61 -11.09
C PRO A 230 -22.46 -25.14 -11.37
N PHE A 231 -22.23 -24.24 -10.41
CA PHE A 231 -22.48 -22.80 -10.58
C PHE A 231 -21.42 -22.09 -11.43
N LEU A 232 -20.22 -22.68 -11.51
CA LEU A 232 -19.18 -22.33 -12.46
C LEU A 232 -19.43 -22.96 -13.85
N GLY A 233 -20.37 -23.89 -13.95
CA GLY A 233 -20.69 -24.62 -15.18
C GLY A 233 -19.74 -25.78 -15.46
N LEU A 234 -19.17 -26.40 -14.43
CA LEU A 234 -18.52 -27.70 -14.60
C LEU A 234 -19.59 -28.78 -14.80
N THR A 235 -19.28 -29.81 -15.60
CA THR A 235 -20.12 -31.01 -15.73
C THR A 235 -19.75 -32.03 -14.67
N GLU A 236 -20.68 -32.93 -14.34
CA GLU A 236 -20.43 -34.04 -13.39
C GLU A 236 -19.22 -34.90 -13.78
N GLN A 237 -19.01 -35.11 -15.09
CA GLN A 237 -17.83 -35.80 -15.60
C GLN A 237 -16.52 -35.05 -15.28
N GLN A 238 -16.50 -33.72 -15.40
CA GLN A 238 -15.33 -32.90 -15.05
C GLN A 238 -15.07 -32.92 -13.54
N GLU A 239 -16.13 -32.86 -12.73
CA GLU A 239 -15.99 -32.94 -11.28
C GLU A 239 -15.46 -34.31 -10.85
N THR A 240 -15.95 -35.39 -11.46
CA THR A 240 -15.45 -36.74 -11.23
C THR A 240 -13.98 -36.88 -11.65
N ALA A 241 -13.60 -36.31 -12.80
CA ALA A 241 -12.22 -36.31 -13.27
C ALA A 241 -11.27 -35.57 -12.30
N ILE A 242 -11.66 -34.37 -11.83
CA ILE A 242 -10.86 -33.60 -10.86
C ILE A 242 -10.68 -34.37 -9.55
N ALA A 243 -11.76 -35.01 -9.06
CA ALA A 243 -11.71 -35.80 -7.83
C ALA A 243 -10.83 -37.05 -7.98
N ASN A 244 -10.90 -37.74 -9.11
CA ASN A 244 -10.14 -38.96 -9.38
C ASN A 244 -8.66 -38.68 -9.66
N ASN A 245 -8.33 -37.56 -10.30
CA ASN A 245 -6.95 -37.17 -10.59
C ASN A 245 -6.17 -36.79 -9.32
N ASN A 246 -6.87 -36.29 -8.29
CA ASN A 246 -6.23 -35.76 -7.08
C ASN A 246 -6.94 -36.28 -5.81
N PRO A 247 -7.04 -37.60 -5.59
CA PRO A 247 -7.94 -38.17 -4.58
C PRO A 247 -7.61 -37.75 -3.14
N HIS A 248 -6.35 -37.40 -2.87
CA HIS A 248 -5.87 -37.03 -1.53
C HIS A 248 -5.53 -35.55 -1.37
N ASP A 249 -5.56 -34.75 -2.44
CA ASP A 249 -5.20 -33.34 -2.40
C ASP A 249 -6.41 -32.45 -2.68
N TYR A 250 -7.15 -32.14 -1.62
CA TYR A 250 -8.37 -31.35 -1.71
C TYR A 250 -8.09 -29.89 -2.15
N ASP A 251 -6.91 -29.34 -1.84
CA ASP A 251 -6.57 -27.98 -2.24
C ASP A 251 -6.18 -27.91 -3.73
N LEU A 252 -5.54 -28.95 -4.26
CA LEU A 252 -5.31 -29.10 -5.70
C LEU A 252 -6.63 -29.28 -6.46
N GLN A 253 -7.57 -30.07 -5.95
CA GLN A 253 -8.91 -30.20 -6.54
C GLN A 253 -9.62 -28.84 -6.65
N LYS A 254 -9.58 -27.99 -5.60
CA LYS A 254 -10.17 -26.64 -5.65
C LYS A 254 -9.53 -25.78 -6.74
N ARG A 255 -8.20 -25.85 -6.88
CA ARG A 255 -7.45 -25.08 -7.88
C ARG A 255 -7.78 -25.55 -9.29
N GLU A 256 -7.82 -26.86 -9.51
CA GLU A 256 -8.13 -27.44 -10.83
C GLU A 256 -9.56 -27.14 -11.26
N CYS A 257 -10.53 -27.15 -10.34
CA CYS A 257 -11.90 -26.68 -10.59
C CYS A 257 -11.93 -25.24 -11.14
N LEU A 258 -11.17 -24.32 -10.52
CA LEU A 258 -11.08 -22.93 -10.96
C LEU A 258 -10.32 -22.77 -12.29
N GLU A 259 -9.31 -23.60 -12.56
CA GLU A 259 -8.59 -23.61 -13.84
C GLU A 259 -9.47 -24.11 -14.99
N VAL A 260 -10.25 -25.18 -14.78
CA VAL A 260 -11.23 -25.69 -15.76
C VAL A 260 -12.27 -24.61 -16.07
N TRP A 261 -12.80 -23.95 -15.05
CA TRP A 261 -13.73 -22.84 -15.22
C TRP A 261 -13.11 -21.69 -16.03
N LYS A 262 -11.89 -21.26 -15.69
CA LYS A 262 -11.17 -20.18 -16.39
C LYS A 262 -10.91 -20.54 -17.84
N LYS A 263 -10.44 -21.76 -18.11
CA LYS A 263 -10.18 -22.27 -19.47
C LYS A 263 -11.46 -22.22 -20.32
N ARG A 264 -12.60 -22.60 -19.76
CA ARG A 264 -13.90 -22.56 -20.45
C ARG A 264 -14.41 -21.14 -20.72
N ARG A 265 -14.25 -20.23 -19.75
CA ARG A 265 -14.75 -18.85 -19.85
C ARG A 265 -13.82 -17.92 -20.63
N GLY A 266 -12.55 -18.26 -20.77
CA GLY A 266 -11.56 -17.42 -21.45
C GLY A 266 -11.49 -16.03 -20.83
N ARG A 267 -11.73 -14.99 -21.64
CA ARG A 267 -11.69 -13.58 -21.19
C ARG A 267 -12.86 -13.20 -20.27
N GLU A 268 -13.92 -14.00 -20.21
CA GLU A 268 -15.04 -13.75 -19.28
C GLU A 268 -14.78 -14.27 -17.87
N ALA A 269 -13.65 -14.95 -17.64
CA ALA A 269 -13.27 -15.50 -16.35
C ALA A 269 -12.84 -14.39 -15.37
N THR A 270 -13.76 -13.48 -15.06
CA THR A 270 -13.54 -12.28 -14.24
C THR A 270 -14.00 -12.48 -12.81
N TYR A 271 -13.54 -11.65 -11.88
CA TYR A 271 -14.01 -11.67 -10.48
C TYR A 271 -15.53 -11.49 -10.40
N ARG A 272 -16.10 -10.62 -11.23
CA ARG A 272 -17.54 -10.39 -11.32
C ARG A 272 -18.30 -11.68 -11.66
N ALA A 273 -17.81 -12.44 -12.64
CA ALA A 273 -18.42 -13.71 -13.02
C ALA A 273 -18.38 -14.73 -11.87
N LEU A 274 -17.25 -14.82 -11.15
CA LEU A 274 -17.10 -15.71 -10.00
C LEU A 274 -18.05 -15.34 -8.85
N ILE A 275 -18.17 -14.05 -8.54
CA ILE A 275 -19.09 -13.55 -7.50
C ILE A 275 -20.55 -13.80 -7.89
N SER A 276 -20.89 -13.62 -9.17
CA SER A 276 -22.23 -13.92 -9.68
C SER A 276 -22.56 -15.40 -9.55
N ALA A 277 -21.62 -16.30 -9.87
CA ALA A 277 -21.78 -17.74 -9.63
C ALA A 277 -22.03 -18.03 -8.13
N GLN A 278 -21.29 -17.37 -7.25
CA GLN A 278 -21.45 -17.53 -5.80
C GLN A 278 -22.79 -17.03 -5.27
N LYS A 279 -23.30 -15.91 -5.80
CA LYS A 279 -24.65 -15.41 -5.44
C LYS A 279 -25.74 -16.40 -5.83
N ARG A 280 -25.63 -17.02 -7.02
CA ARG A 280 -26.59 -18.05 -7.47
C ARG A 280 -26.62 -19.28 -6.57
N ARG A 281 -25.49 -19.62 -5.94
CA ARG A 281 -25.43 -20.71 -4.94
C ARG A 281 -26.27 -20.46 -3.69
N GLY A 282 -26.72 -19.23 -3.43
CA GLY A 282 -27.63 -18.93 -2.30
C GLY A 282 -26.97 -18.95 -0.91
N THR A 283 -25.65 -19.01 -0.83
CA THR A 283 -24.95 -18.97 0.46
C THR A 283 -24.95 -17.54 1.02
N LYS A 284 -25.75 -17.31 2.06
CA LYS A 284 -25.82 -16.03 2.81
C LYS A 284 -24.47 -15.63 3.44
N SER A 285 -23.51 -16.56 3.55
CA SER A 285 -22.25 -16.44 4.29
C SER A 285 -21.19 -15.52 3.67
N TRP A 286 -21.26 -15.16 2.40
CA TRP A 286 -20.15 -14.45 1.75
C TRP A 286 -20.13 -12.94 2.02
N ARG A 287 -21.27 -12.35 2.43
CA ARG A 287 -21.32 -10.91 2.78
C ARG A 287 -20.70 -10.59 4.14
N THR A 288 -20.58 -11.58 5.03
CA THR A 288 -20.12 -11.40 6.42
C THR A 288 -18.63 -11.68 6.62
N THR A 289 -17.97 -12.39 5.70
CA THR A 289 -16.50 -12.53 5.72
C THR A 289 -15.87 -11.39 4.91
N SER A 290 -15.68 -10.25 5.58
CA SER A 290 -15.13 -8.96 5.12
C SER A 290 -13.78 -8.97 4.39
N LYS A 291 -13.21 -10.13 4.02
CA LYS A 291 -11.88 -10.25 3.39
C LYS A 291 -11.89 -10.04 1.87
N LEU A 292 -13.00 -10.32 1.17
CA LEU A 292 -13.08 -10.08 -0.29
C LEU A 292 -13.45 -8.64 -0.67
N ARG A 293 -13.88 -7.82 0.30
CA ARG A 293 -14.13 -6.39 0.08
C ARG A 293 -12.87 -5.62 -0.33
N TRP A 294 -11.68 -6.17 -0.07
CA TRP A 294 -10.39 -5.59 -0.45
C TRP A 294 -9.95 -5.96 -1.88
N ILE A 295 -10.57 -6.98 -2.49
CA ILE A 295 -10.18 -7.48 -3.82
C ILE A 295 -11.07 -6.89 -4.93
N LEU A 296 -12.26 -6.39 -4.58
CA LEU A 296 -13.09 -5.63 -5.51
C LEU A 296 -12.99 -4.14 -5.18
N PRO A 297 -12.63 -3.28 -6.14
CA PRO A 297 -12.68 -1.84 -5.91
C PRO A 297 -14.11 -1.44 -5.51
N ARG A 298 -14.23 -0.59 -4.49
CA ARG A 298 -15.46 0.18 -4.26
C ARG A 298 -15.71 0.99 -5.53
N GLN A 299 -16.66 0.57 -6.35
CA GLN A 299 -17.23 1.47 -7.33
C GLN A 299 -18.12 2.42 -6.54
N GLY A 300 -17.71 3.69 -6.45
CA GLY A 300 -18.56 4.76 -5.94
C GLY A 300 -19.82 4.90 -6.81
N PRO A 301 -20.88 5.53 -6.30
CA PRO A 301 -22.04 5.89 -7.11
C PRO A 301 -21.64 6.74 -8.31
#